data_AF-A0A2H0ATR3-F1
#
_entry.id   AF-A0A2H0ATR3-F1
#
_cell.length_a   1.000
_cell.length_b   1.000
_cell.length_c   1.000
_cell.angle_alpha   90.00
_cell.angle_beta   90.00
_cell.angle_gamma   90.00
#
_symmetry.space_group_name_H-M   'P 1'
#
loop_
_entity.id
_entity.type
_entity.pdbx_description
1 polymer ?
#
loop_
_entity_poly.entity_id
_entity_poly.type
_entity_poly.pdbx_seq_one_letter_code
_entity_poly.pdbx_strand_id
1 'polypeptide(L)' 'MSDIQERLRILLDYWIEHNQEHEKEFRDWAQKATPLFTDVGEKLQEVAVGMAVVGDNLIKAREALIRSKEKH' A
#
# COMPACT_ATOMS: atom_id res chain seq x y z
N MET A 1 -13.95 21.95 2.82
CA MET A 1 -13.77 20.66 2.13
C MET A 1 -15.12 19.98 2.05
N SER A 2 -15.44 19.32 0.93
CA SER A 2 -16.65 18.49 0.88
C SER A 2 -16.51 17.29 1.82
N ASP A 3 -17.62 16.76 2.32
CA ASP A 3 -17.65 15.53 3.14
C ASP A 3 -16.89 14.37 2.48
N ILE A 4 -17.01 14.25 1.15
CA ILE A 4 -16.30 13.26 0.34
C ILE A 4 -14.78 13.46 0.41
N GLN A 5 -14.28 14.69 0.33
CA GLN A 5 -12.84 14.97 0.39
C GLN A 5 -12.25 14.62 1.76
N GLU A 6 -12.92 14.99 2.85
CA GLU A 6 -12.46 14.69 4.21
C GLU A 6 -12.44 13.17 4.44
N ARG A 7 -13.51 12.48 4.04
CA ARG A 7 -13.59 11.02 4.13
C ARG A 7 -12.53 10.33 3.29
N LEU A 8 -12.30 10.80 2.06
CA LEU A 8 -11.29 10.22 1.18
C LEU A 8 -9.88 10.42 1.73
N ARG A 9 -9.59 11.56 2.37
CA ARG A 9 -8.30 11.79 3.05
C ARG A 9 -8.06 10.74 4.15
N ILE A 10 -9.04 10.53 5.02
CA ILE A 10 -8.96 9.56 6.12
C ILE A 10 -8.77 8.14 5.57
N LEU A 11 -9.51 7.77 4.52
CA LEU A 11 -9.39 6.45 3.90
C LEU A 11 -8.02 6.24 3.24
N LEU A 12 -7.49 7.24 2.54
CA LEU A 12 -6.17 7.15 1.93
C LEU A 12 -5.06 7.04 2.98
N ASP A 13 -5.13 7.82 4.06
CA ASP A 13 -4.21 7.68 5.20
C ASP A 13 -4.20 6.24 5.74
N TYR A 14 -5.38 5.70 6.01
CA TYR A 14 -5.55 4.34 6.53
C TYR A 14 -5.07 3.25 5.55
N TRP A 15 -5.41 3.35 4.26
CA TRP A 15 -5.01 2.35 3.27
C TRP A 15 -3.50 2.35 3.02
N ILE A 16 -2.83 3.51 3.08
CA ILE A 16 -1.37 3.58 2.94
C ILE A 16 -0.70 2.81 4.08
N GLU A 17 -1.09 3.08 5.32
CA GLU A 17 -0.55 2.41 6.51
C GLU A 17 -0.78 0.90 6.43
N HIS A 18 -2.03 0.48 6.20
CA HIS A 18 -2.38 -0.93 6.16
C HIS A 18 -1.69 -1.69 5.00
N ASN A 19 -1.53 -1.04 3.84
CA ASN A 19 -0.83 -1.64 2.71
C ASN A 19 0.66 -1.84 3.01
N GLN A 20 1.30 -0.93 3.75
CA GLN A 20 2.69 -1.08 4.20
C GLN A 20 2.86 -2.22 5.20
N GLU A 21 1.90 -2.40 6.12
CA GLU A 21 1.88 -3.56 7.04
C GLU A 21 1.82 -4.87 6.26
N HIS A 22 0.88 -5.00 5.33
CA HIS A 22 0.75 -6.18 4.47
C HIS A 22 2.00 -6.45 3.64
N GLU A 23 2.57 -5.42 2.99
CA GLU A 23 3.80 -5.56 2.22
C GLU A 23 4.91 -6.20 3.07
N LYS A 24 5.13 -5.66 4.27
CA LYS A 24 6.14 -6.14 5.20
C LYS A 24 5.86 -7.57 5.63
N GLU A 25 4.64 -7.89 6.01
CA GLU A 25 4.25 -9.25 6.40
C GLU A 25 4.49 -10.26 5.27
N PHE A 26 4.13 -9.91 4.03
CA PHE A 26 4.38 -10.79 2.89
C PHE A 26 5.88 -10.98 2.61
N ARG A 27 6.73 -9.94 2.73
CA ARG A 27 8.19 -10.11 2.63
C ARG A 27 8.73 -11.02 3.73
N ASP A 28 8.30 -10.82 4.97
CA ASP A 28 8.76 -11.60 6.11
C ASP A 28 8.38 -13.08 5.95
N TRP A 29 7.17 -13.36 5.45
CA TRP A 29 6.74 -14.73 5.17
C TRP A 29 7.38 -15.33 3.93
N ALA A 30 7.64 -14.55 2.88
CA ALA A 30 8.41 -15.00 1.73
C ALA A 30 9.78 -15.54 2.18
N GLN A 31 10.49 -14.78 3.01
CA GLN A 31 11.80 -15.19 3.55
C GLN A 31 11.73 -16.48 4.37
N LYS A 32 10.70 -16.62 5.22
CA LYS A 32 10.48 -17.83 6.03
C LYS A 32 10.08 -19.05 5.19
N ALA A 33 9.32 -18.84 4.12
CA ALA A 33 8.76 -19.91 3.29
C ALA A 33 9.75 -20.42 2.23
N THR A 34 10.58 -19.56 1.63
CA THR A 34 11.50 -19.93 0.53
C THR A 34 12.35 -21.19 0.78
N PRO A 35 12.92 -21.43 1.98
CA PRO A 35 13.71 -22.64 2.25
C PRO A 35 12.89 -23.93 2.28
N LEU A 36 11.58 -23.84 2.53
CA LEU A 36 10.67 -24.98 2.68
C LEU A 36 9.83 -25.20 1.41
N PHE A 37 9.44 -24.11 0.76
CA PHE A 37 8.49 -24.05 -0.34
C PHE A 37 8.90 -22.91 -1.28
N THR A 38 9.88 -23.15 -2.14
CA THR A 38 10.46 -22.11 -3.02
C THR A 38 9.40 -21.38 -3.83
N ASP A 39 8.52 -22.10 -4.54
CA ASP A 39 7.45 -21.51 -5.34
C ASP A 39 6.49 -20.63 -4.52
N VAL A 40 6.18 -21.04 -3.27
CA VAL A 40 5.31 -20.25 -2.37
C VAL A 40 6.03 -18.99 -1.91
N GLY A 41 7.31 -19.11 -1.52
CA GLY A 41 8.13 -17.96 -1.12
C GLY A 41 8.27 -16.93 -2.23
N GLU A 42 8.51 -17.39 -3.47
CA GLU A 42 8.56 -16.52 -4.65
C GLU A 42 7.22 -15.81 -4.91
N LYS A 43 6.09 -16.52 -4.81
CA LYS A 43 4.77 -15.89 -4.99
C LYS A 43 4.45 -14.87 -3.89
N LEU A 44 4.83 -15.12 -2.64
CA LEU A 44 4.69 -14.13 -1.57
C LEU A 44 5.57 -12.91 -1.82
N GLN A 45 6.79 -13.10 -2.36
CA GLN A 45 7.65 -11.99 -2.74
C GLN A 45 7.08 -11.17 -3.90
N GLU A 46 6.47 -11.80 -4.90
CA GLU A 46 5.73 -11.11 -5.97
C GLU A 46 4.56 -10.30 -5.41
N VAL A 47 3.78 -10.87 -4.48
CA VAL A 47 2.69 -10.14 -3.81
C VAL A 47 3.21 -8.92 -3.07
N ALA A 48 4.30 -9.04 -2.31
CA ALA A 48 4.91 -7.91 -1.63
C ALA A 48 5.33 -6.80 -2.61
N VAL A 49 5.95 -7.15 -3.75
CA VAL A 49 6.29 -6.16 -4.78
C VAL A 49 5.03 -5.48 -5.33
N GLY A 50 3.97 -6.24 -5.58
CA GLY A 50 2.67 -5.70 -5.98
C GLY A 50 2.09 -4.72 -4.95
N MET A 51 2.16 -5.07 -3.67
CA MET A 51 1.71 -4.20 -2.57
C MET A 51 2.53 -2.91 -2.51
N ALA A 52 3.85 -2.94 -2.70
CA ALA A 52 4.66 -1.72 -2.77
C ALA A 52 4.17 -0.76 -3.88
N VAL A 53 3.85 -1.30 -5.06
CA VAL A 53 3.30 -0.51 -6.18
C VAL A 53 1.92 0.09 -5.85
N VAL A 54 1.06 -0.67 -5.17
CA VAL A 54 -0.24 -0.16 -4.68
C VAL A 54 -0.02 0.97 -3.69
N GLY A 55 0.91 0.81 -2.74
CA GLY A 55 1.28 1.83 -1.75
C GLY A 55 1.73 3.14 -2.39
N ASP A 56 2.62 3.07 -3.37
CA ASP A 56 3.09 4.23 -4.14
C ASP A 56 1.93 4.97 -4.83
N ASN A 57 0.98 4.23 -5.41
CA ASN A 57 -0.18 4.82 -6.06
C ASN A 57 -1.15 5.47 -5.07
N LEU A 58 -1.32 4.89 -3.88
CA LEU A 58 -2.12 5.49 -2.80
C LEU A 58 -1.49 6.79 -2.29
N ILE A 59 -0.17 6.83 -2.12
CA ILE A 59 0.57 8.05 -1.75
C ILE A 59 0.37 9.13 -2.82
N LYS A 60 0.55 8.79 -4.10
CA LYS A 60 0.32 9.75 -5.22
C LYS A 60 -1.11 10.26 -5.25
N ALA A 61 -2.11 9.41 -5.00
CA ALA A 61 -3.52 9.80 -4.92
C ALA A 61 -3.76 10.78 -3.77
N ARG A 62 -3.16 10.53 -2.59
CA ARG A 62 -3.23 11.41 -1.43
C ARG A 62 -2.61 12.78 -1.71
N GLU A 63 -1.44 12.82 -2.32
CA GLU A 63 -0.80 14.08 -2.70
C GLU A 63 -1.62 14.85 -3.73
N ALA A 64 -2.22 14.16 -4.70
CA ALA A 64 -3.10 14.78 -5.69
C ALA A 64 -4.33 15.40 -5.02
N LEU A 65 -4.91 14.74 -4.03
CA LEU A 65 -6.00 15.26 -3.21
C LEU A 65 -5.57 16.55 -2.48
N ILE A 66 -4.37 16.57 -1.88
CA ILE A 66 -3.84 17.76 -1.19
C ILE A 66 -3.60 18.91 -2.18
N ARG A 67 -2.93 18.67 -3.32
CA ARG A 67 -2.69 19.70 -4.34
C ARG A 67 -3.98 20.28 -4.92
N SER A 68 -5.04 19.47 -5.03
CA SER A 68 -6.36 19.95 -5.47
C SER A 68 -7.00 20.94 -4.49
N LYS A 69 -6.63 20.87 -3.20
CA LYS A 69 -7.06 21.80 -2.17
C LYS A 69 -6.32 23.15 -2.24
N GLU A 70 -5.08 23.17 -2.70
CA GLU A 70 -4.27 24.41 -2.79
C GLU A 70 -4.64 25.28 -4.00
N LYS A 71 -5.33 24.71 -5.00
CA LYS A 71 -5.76 25.41 -6.21
C LYS A 71 -7.16 26.05 -6.12
N HIS A 72 -7.85 25.89 -5.00
CA HIS A 72 -9.22 26.36 -4.75
C HIS A 72 -9.29 27.15 -3.44
#